data_AF-A0A1I7TPD2-F1
#
_entry.id   AF-A0A1I7TPD2-F1
#
_cell.length_a   1.000
_cell.length_b   1.000
_cell.length_c   1.000
_cell.angle_alpha   90.00
_cell.angle_beta   90.00
_cell.angle_gamma   90.00
#
_symmetry.space_group_name_H-M   'P 1'
#
loop_
_entity.id
_entity.type
_entity.pdbx_description
1 polymer ?
#
loop_
_entity_poly.entity_id
_entity_poly.type
_entity_poly.pdbx_seq_one_letter_code
_entity_poly.pdbx_strand_id
1 'polypeptide(L)'
;MSSREDRREAARRLKEIRKQLEEAKKEEEEVLKENEELKKQLELQNILLEKMNKKKEDLLECPTCKGFFNTAEKVPSFLECGHTVCGECVKQMAQVAHREFDRNRVTIQCPECREEIEVPYPFNPQAYRRNEDLITFMEALQ
;
A
#
# COMPACT_ATOMS: atom_id res chain seq x y z
N MET A 1 75.43 21.09 -6.70
CA MET A 1 75.12 19.76 -6.11
C MET A 1 73.63 19.53 -5.87
N SER A 2 72.76 20.56 -5.76
CA SER A 2 71.33 20.37 -5.45
C SER A 2 70.47 19.72 -6.55
N SER A 3 70.76 19.92 -7.84
CA SER A 3 69.91 19.37 -8.93
C SER A 3 69.74 17.83 -8.96
N ARG A 4 70.67 17.05 -8.38
CA ARG A 4 70.54 15.58 -8.30
C ARG A 4 69.68 15.14 -7.12
N GLU A 5 69.69 15.88 -6.02
CA GLU A 5 68.86 15.63 -4.85
C GLU A 5 67.41 15.99 -5.14
N ASP A 6 67.18 17.13 -5.80
CA ASP A 6 65.84 17.56 -6.25
C ASP A 6 65.19 16.51 -7.17
N ARG A 7 65.97 15.93 -8.10
CA ARG A 7 65.49 14.85 -8.99
C ARG A 7 65.16 13.56 -8.24
N ARG A 8 65.94 13.21 -7.20
CA ARG A 8 65.67 12.04 -6.36
C ARG A 8 64.42 12.23 -5.51
N GLU A 9 64.24 13.43 -4.96
CA GLU A 9 63.05 13.76 -4.18
C GLU A 9 61.79 13.77 -5.06
N ALA A 10 61.86 14.37 -6.24
CA ALA A 10 60.78 14.32 -7.23
C ALA A 10 60.42 12.87 -7.63
N ALA A 11 61.41 12.00 -7.81
CA ALA A 11 61.17 10.59 -8.11
C ALA A 11 60.48 9.84 -6.95
N ARG A 12 60.82 10.16 -5.69
CA ARG A 12 60.13 9.61 -4.51
C ARG A 12 58.68 10.06 -4.44
N ARG A 13 58.42 11.36 -4.63
CA ARG A 13 57.07 11.94 -4.65
C ARG A 13 56.21 11.32 -5.74
N LEU A 14 56.75 11.14 -6.96
CA LEU A 14 56.04 10.48 -8.06
C LEU A 14 55.69 9.01 -7.75
N LYS A 15 56.57 8.28 -7.05
CA LYS A 15 56.29 6.90 -6.63
C LYS A 15 55.16 6.85 -5.60
N GLU A 16 55.17 7.78 -4.65
CA GLU A 16 54.12 7.88 -3.62
C GLU A 16 52.76 8.22 -4.24
N ILE A 17 52.70 9.24 -5.11
CA ILE A 17 51.48 9.63 -5.82
C ILE A 17 50.93 8.46 -6.64
N ARG A 18 51.80 7.68 -7.31
CA ARG A 18 51.36 6.49 -8.05
C ARG A 18 50.75 5.43 -7.13
N LYS A 19 51.35 5.19 -5.96
CA LYS A 19 50.80 4.25 -4.97
C LYS A 19 49.42 4.70 -4.49
N GLN A 20 49.29 5.98 -4.12
CA GLN A 20 48.02 6.57 -3.70
C GLN A 20 46.96 6.50 -4.81
N LEU A 21 47.34 6.75 -6.07
CA LEU A 21 46.43 6.63 -7.21
C LEU A 21 45.95 5.20 -7.42
N GLU A 22 46.80 4.20 -7.19
CA GLU A 22 46.42 2.79 -7.31
C GLU A 22 45.48 2.36 -6.17
N GLU A 23 45.73 2.83 -4.94
CA GLU A 23 44.87 2.62 -3.78
C GLU A 23 43.49 3.27 -3.98
N ALA A 24 43.45 4.55 -4.37
CA ALA A 24 42.21 5.27 -4.64
C ALA A 24 41.37 4.62 -5.75
N LYS A 25 42.00 4.05 -6.79
CA LYS A 25 41.28 3.31 -7.85
C LYS A 25 40.64 2.02 -7.35
N LYS A 26 41.29 1.32 -6.41
CA LYS A 26 40.72 0.10 -5.80
C LYS A 26 39.53 0.46 -4.92
N GLU A 27 39.66 1.51 -4.11
CA GLU A 27 38.55 2.03 -3.30
C GLU A 27 37.39 2.49 -4.18
N GLU A 28 37.66 3.19 -5.28
CA GLU A 28 36.63 3.61 -6.26
C GLU A 28 35.88 2.41 -6.84
N GLU A 29 36.60 1.34 -7.21
CA GLU A 29 35.99 0.11 -7.72
C GLU A 29 35.11 -0.59 -6.68
N GLU A 30 35.53 -0.63 -5.41
CA GLU A 30 34.74 -1.20 -4.32
C GLU A 30 33.46 -0.39 -4.06
N VAL A 31 33.58 0.94 -4.00
CA VAL A 31 32.44 1.85 -3.83
C VAL A 31 31.45 1.74 -4.99
N LEU A 32 31.93 1.55 -6.23
CA LEU A 32 31.06 1.33 -7.38
C LEU A 32 30.24 0.05 -7.25
N LYS A 33 30.86 -1.06 -6.81
CA LYS A 33 30.16 -2.33 -6.57
C LYS A 33 29.12 -2.21 -5.47
N GLU A 34 29.45 -1.53 -4.36
CA GLU A 34 28.51 -1.28 -3.27
C GLU A 34 27.33 -0.42 -3.74
N ASN A 35 27.59 0.63 -4.51
CA ASN A 35 26.54 1.48 -5.08
C ASN A 35 25.61 0.73 -6.04
N GLU A 36 26.14 -0.18 -6.86
CA GLU A 36 25.32 -1.04 -7.72
C GLU A 36 24.41 -1.96 -6.90
N GLU A 37 24.92 -2.51 -5.80
CA GLU A 37 24.13 -3.38 -4.92
C GLU A 37 23.04 -2.59 -4.18
N LEU A 38 23.38 -1.41 -3.63
CA LEU A 38 22.42 -0.51 -2.98
C LEU A 38 21.31 -0.09 -3.94
N LYS A 39 21.63 0.18 -5.21
CA LYS A 39 20.63 0.49 -6.24
C LYS A 39 19.63 -0.65 -6.43
N LYS A 40 20.10 -1.90 -6.50
CA LYS A 40 19.22 -3.08 -6.63
C LYS A 40 18.32 -3.23 -5.39
N GLN A 41 18.87 -3.00 -4.21
CA GLN A 41 18.09 -3.06 -2.96
C GLN A 41 17.01 -2.00 -2.92
N LEU A 42 17.33 -0.76 -3.33
CA LEU A 42 16.37 0.34 -3.42
C LEU A 42 15.24 0.02 -4.42
N GLU A 43 15.58 -0.54 -5.58
CA GLU A 43 14.58 -0.96 -6.57
C GLU A 43 13.62 -2.01 -6.00
N LEU A 44 14.14 -3.00 -5.28
CA LEU A 44 13.32 -3.99 -4.61
C LEU A 44 12.41 -3.36 -3.55
N GLN A 45 12.93 -2.43 -2.75
CA GLN A 45 12.13 -1.72 -1.75
C GLN A 45 11.00 -0.90 -2.37
N ASN A 46 11.25 -0.23 -3.50
CA ASN A 46 10.22 0.51 -4.22
C ASN A 46 9.08 -0.41 -4.70
N ILE A 47 9.42 -1.56 -5.29
CA ILE A 47 8.42 -2.56 -5.72
C ILE A 47 7.57 -3.04 -4.53
N LEU A 48 8.20 -3.28 -3.37
CA LEU A 48 7.49 -3.70 -2.16
C LEU A 48 6.57 -2.59 -1.64
N LEU A 49 7.03 -1.34 -1.66
CA LEU A 49 6.24 -0.18 -1.23
C LEU A 49 5.02 0.02 -2.12
N GLU A 50 5.16 -0.10 -3.44
CA GLU A 50 4.04 -0.03 -4.39
C GLU A 50 3.00 -1.13 -4.11
N LYS A 51 3.45 -2.36 -3.86
CA LYS A 51 2.56 -3.47 -3.50
C LYS A 51 1.83 -3.22 -2.18
N MET A 52 2.50 -2.63 -1.19
CA MET A 52 1.88 -2.28 0.08
C MET A 52 0.84 -1.17 -0.09
N ASN A 53 1.15 -0.15 -0.88
CA ASN A 53 0.21 0.94 -1.18
C ASN A 53 -1.03 0.43 -1.91
N LYS A 54 -0.86 -0.44 -2.90
CA LYS A 54 -2.00 -1.06 -3.60
C LYS A 54 -2.89 -1.86 -2.65
N LYS A 55 -2.29 -2.69 -1.78
CA LYS A 55 -3.05 -3.44 -0.77
C LYS A 55 -3.80 -2.52 0.20
N LYS A 56 -3.21 -1.38 0.55
CA LYS A 56 -3.86 -0.35 1.38
C LYS A 56 -5.08 0.24 0.66
N GLU A 57 -4.97 0.53 -0.64
CA GLU A 57 -6.10 1.00 -1.45
C GLU A 57 -7.21 -0.05 -1.51
N ASP A 58 -6.86 -1.33 -1.75
CA ASP A 58 -7.84 -2.43 -1.80
C ASP A 58 -8.65 -2.57 -0.49
N LEU A 59 -8.04 -2.26 0.68
CA LEU A 59 -8.73 -2.27 1.98
C LEU A 59 -9.74 -1.12 2.14
N LEU A 60 -9.60 -0.04 1.38
CA LEU A 60 -10.47 1.12 1.39
C LEU A 60 -11.58 1.05 0.33
N GLU A 61 -11.64 -0.04 -0.43
CA GLU A 61 -12.63 -0.26 -1.47
C GLU A 61 -13.67 -1.31 -1.09
N CYS A 62 -14.90 -1.09 -1.52
CA CYS A 62 -15.95 -2.09 -1.41
C CYS A 62 -15.63 -3.32 -2.28
N PRO A 63 -15.64 -4.56 -1.74
CA PRO A 63 -15.33 -5.75 -2.52
C PRO A 63 -16.31 -6.00 -3.66
N THR A 64 -17.55 -5.49 -3.54
CA THR A 64 -18.63 -5.65 -4.52
C THR A 64 -18.54 -4.67 -5.68
N CYS A 65 -18.43 -3.36 -5.42
CA CYS A 65 -18.44 -2.34 -6.48
C CYS A 65 -17.06 -1.75 -6.81
N LYS A 66 -16.00 -2.14 -6.09
CA LYS A 66 -14.64 -1.60 -6.25
C LYS A 66 -14.55 -0.07 -6.17
N GLY A 67 -15.48 0.52 -5.43
CA GLY A 67 -15.46 1.94 -5.15
C GLY A 67 -14.99 2.21 -3.73
N PHE A 68 -14.21 3.27 -3.56
CA PHE A 68 -13.77 3.72 -2.25
C PHE A 68 -14.96 3.95 -1.31
N PHE A 69 -14.80 3.48 -0.08
CA PHE A 69 -15.73 3.78 0.99
C PHE A 69 -15.77 5.29 1.27
N ASN A 70 -16.89 5.77 1.77
CA ASN A 70 -17.03 7.14 2.27
C ASN A 70 -18.12 7.18 3.35
N THR A 71 -18.23 8.28 4.08
CA THR A 71 -19.18 8.43 5.19
C THR A 71 -20.60 8.82 4.75
N ALA A 72 -20.85 9.00 3.45
CA ALA A 72 -22.14 9.46 2.92
C ALA A 72 -22.98 8.33 2.31
N GLU A 73 -22.58 7.82 1.15
CA GLU A 73 -23.32 6.83 0.37
C GLU A 73 -22.65 5.45 0.42
N LYS A 74 -21.32 5.43 0.31
CA LYS A 74 -20.53 4.20 0.35
C LYS A 74 -20.04 3.90 1.75
N VAL A 75 -20.95 4.01 2.72
CA VAL A 75 -20.67 3.76 4.14
C VAL A 75 -20.24 2.30 4.31
N PRO A 76 -19.04 2.02 4.85
CA PRO A 76 -18.62 0.65 5.07
C PRO A 76 -19.53 0.02 6.13
N SER A 77 -20.23 -1.05 5.77
CA SER A 77 -21.27 -1.67 6.60
C SER A 77 -20.92 -3.14 6.86
N PHE A 78 -20.96 -3.56 8.12
CA PHE A 78 -20.80 -4.94 8.52
C PHE A 78 -22.06 -5.75 8.23
N LEU A 79 -21.88 -6.81 7.46
CA LEU A 79 -22.84 -7.90 7.37
C LEU A 79 -22.76 -8.77 8.64
N GLU A 80 -23.81 -9.54 8.94
CA GLU A 80 -23.84 -10.38 10.15
C GLU A 80 -22.72 -11.44 10.17
N CYS A 81 -22.27 -11.86 8.99
CA CYS A 81 -21.13 -12.75 8.81
C CYS A 81 -19.76 -12.09 9.06
N GLY A 82 -19.71 -10.78 9.33
CA GLY A 82 -18.48 -10.01 9.60
C GLY A 82 -17.78 -9.40 8.39
N HIS A 83 -18.24 -9.66 7.16
CA HIS A 83 -17.69 -9.03 5.96
C HIS A 83 -18.18 -7.59 5.81
N THR A 84 -17.35 -6.71 5.24
CA THR A 84 -17.67 -5.29 5.05
C THR A 84 -18.04 -5.01 3.59
N VAL A 85 -19.23 -4.45 3.38
CA VAL A 85 -19.73 -4.04 2.05
C VAL A 85 -20.26 -2.63 2.16
N CYS A 86 -20.19 -1.82 1.10
CA CYS A 86 -20.70 -0.46 1.17
C CYS A 86 -22.23 -0.46 1.25
N GLY A 87 -22.79 0.49 2.01
CA GLY A 87 -24.23 0.55 2.27
C GLY A 87 -25.07 0.67 1.01
N GLU A 88 -24.58 1.36 -0.02
CA GLU A 88 -25.26 1.41 -1.33
C GLU A 88 -25.36 0.04 -2.00
N CYS A 89 -24.32 -0.80 -1.94
CA CYS A 89 -24.40 -2.17 -2.46
C CYS A 89 -25.38 -3.03 -1.65
N VAL A 90 -25.39 -2.91 -0.32
CA VAL A 90 -26.36 -3.62 0.53
C VAL A 90 -27.79 -3.19 0.21
N LYS A 91 -28.02 -1.88 0.03
CA LYS A 91 -29.31 -1.32 -0.37
C LYS A 91 -29.79 -1.90 -1.70
N GLN A 92 -28.93 -1.97 -2.70
CA GLN A 92 -29.27 -2.54 -4.01
C GLN A 92 -29.58 -4.04 -3.92
N MET A 93 -28.79 -4.81 -3.17
CA MET A 93 -29.09 -6.23 -2.93
C MET A 93 -30.43 -6.41 -2.22
N ALA A 94 -30.71 -5.60 -1.20
CA ALA A 94 -31.98 -5.61 -0.48
C ALA A 94 -33.16 -5.26 -1.39
N GLN A 95 -33.01 -4.28 -2.28
CA GLN A 95 -34.04 -3.89 -3.27
C GLN A 95 -34.34 -5.01 -4.27
N VAL A 96 -33.31 -5.73 -4.73
CA VAL A 96 -33.48 -6.85 -5.67
C VAL A 96 -34.13 -8.07 -4.98
N ALA A 97 -33.79 -8.30 -3.72
CA ALA A 97 -34.30 -9.44 -2.97
C ALA A 97 -35.71 -9.21 -2.38
N HIS A 98 -36.12 -7.95 -2.21
CA HIS A 98 -37.41 -7.58 -1.62
C HIS A 98 -38.58 -8.07 -2.47
N ARG A 99 -39.51 -8.80 -1.84
CA ARG A 99 -40.77 -9.24 -2.46
C ARG A 99 -41.95 -8.49 -1.84
N GLU A 100 -43.07 -8.42 -2.54
CA GLU A 100 -44.27 -7.67 -2.10
C GLU A 100 -44.80 -8.07 -0.71
N PHE A 101 -44.49 -9.27 -0.22
CA PHE A 101 -44.92 -9.77 1.10
C PHE A 101 -43.92 -9.49 2.24
N ASP A 102 -42.71 -9.01 1.92
CA ASP A 102 -41.66 -8.72 2.88
C ASP A 102 -41.93 -7.37 3.54
N ARG A 103 -42.49 -7.39 4.75
CA ARG A 103 -43.01 -6.16 5.37
C ARG A 103 -41.90 -5.24 5.88
N ASN A 104 -40.80 -5.79 6.42
CA ASN A 104 -39.76 -5.00 7.11
C ASN A 104 -38.34 -5.59 7.05
N ARG A 105 -38.15 -6.81 6.53
CA ARG A 105 -36.85 -7.48 6.44
C ARG A 105 -36.76 -8.24 5.13
N VAL A 106 -35.54 -8.37 4.63
CA VAL A 106 -35.24 -9.11 3.42
C VAL A 106 -33.95 -9.91 3.63
N THR A 107 -33.94 -11.14 3.11
CA THR A 107 -32.76 -12.00 3.15
C THR A 107 -31.91 -11.74 1.92
N ILE A 108 -30.65 -11.37 2.13
CA ILE A 108 -29.63 -11.23 1.09
C ILE A 108 -28.50 -12.23 1.30
N GLN A 109 -27.71 -12.52 0.28
CA GLN A 109 -26.51 -13.34 0.42
C GLN A 109 -25.26 -12.46 0.48
N CYS A 110 -24.35 -12.77 1.41
CA CYS A 110 -23.06 -12.11 1.46
C CYS A 110 -22.29 -12.32 0.14
N PRO A 111 -21.78 -11.26 -0.51
CA PRO A 111 -21.01 -11.41 -1.76
C PRO A 111 -19.68 -12.13 -1.56
N GLU A 112 -19.15 -12.21 -0.33
CA GLU A 112 -17.87 -12.84 -0.03
C GLU A 112 -18.00 -14.31 0.39
N CYS A 113 -18.84 -14.61 1.38
CA CYS A 113 -19.00 -15.97 1.92
C CYS A 113 -20.32 -16.67 1.55
N ARG A 114 -21.26 -15.98 0.89
CA ARG A 114 -22.60 -16.46 0.51
C ARG A 114 -23.52 -16.83 1.67
N GLU A 115 -23.18 -16.47 2.89
CA GLU A 115 -24.07 -16.62 4.05
C GLU A 115 -25.32 -15.77 3.87
N GLU A 116 -26.48 -16.34 4.22
CA GLU A 116 -27.77 -15.65 4.19
C GLU A 116 -27.88 -14.71 5.39
N ILE A 117 -28.23 -13.46 5.12
CA ILE A 117 -28.26 -12.38 6.12
C ILE A 117 -29.59 -11.66 6.01
N GLU A 118 -30.26 -11.47 7.14
CA GLU A 118 -31.45 -10.63 7.19
C GLU A 118 -31.08 -9.16 7.40
N VAL A 119 -31.50 -8.31 6.46
CA VAL A 119 -31.32 -6.86 6.55
C VAL A 119 -32.67 -6.14 6.65
N PRO A 120 -32.74 -5.00 7.34
CA PRO A 120 -33.96 -4.20 7.41
C PRO A 120 -34.31 -3.61 6.03
N TYR A 121 -35.62 -3.54 5.73
CA TYR A 121 -36.15 -2.88 4.55
C TYR A 121 -37.23 -1.84 4.93
N PRO A 122 -37.18 -0.60 4.41
CA PRO A 122 -36.17 -0.05 3.53
C PRO A 122 -34.79 0.08 4.21
N PHE A 123 -33.73 -0.24 3.47
CA PHE A 123 -32.37 -0.23 4.02
C PHE A 123 -31.84 1.19 4.16
N ASN A 124 -31.32 1.52 5.35
CA ASN A 124 -30.65 2.78 5.64
C ASN A 124 -29.17 2.52 6.02
N PRO A 125 -28.21 2.85 5.13
CA PRO A 125 -26.77 2.72 5.38
C PRO A 125 -26.28 3.39 6.66
N GLN A 126 -26.87 4.52 7.06
CA GLN A 126 -26.40 5.29 8.21
C GLN A 126 -26.85 4.71 9.55
N ALA A 127 -27.93 3.91 9.54
CA ALA A 127 -28.49 3.29 10.73
C ALA A 127 -28.08 1.81 10.90
N TYR A 128 -27.38 1.25 9.90
CA TYR A 128 -27.03 -0.16 9.85
C TYR A 128 -25.55 -0.38 10.13
N ARG A 129 -25.24 -1.21 11.14
CA ARG A 129 -23.92 -1.66 11.63
C ARG A 129 -22.73 -1.16 10.80
N ARG A 130 -22.34 0.10 10.98
CA ARG A 130 -21.21 0.68 10.24
C ARG A 130 -19.89 0.09 10.76
N ASN A 131 -18.92 -0.03 9.88
CA ASN A 131 -17.56 -0.36 10.27
C ASN A 131 -16.84 0.93 10.72
N GLU A 132 -17.04 1.30 11.98
CA GLU A 132 -16.47 2.51 12.58
C GLU A 132 -14.93 2.50 12.60
N ASP A 133 -14.31 1.32 12.72
CA ASP A 133 -12.85 1.18 12.65
C ASP A 133 -12.34 1.59 11.27
N LEU A 134 -13.01 1.15 10.21
CA LEU A 134 -12.65 1.51 8.84
C LEU A 134 -12.92 2.99 8.56
N ILE A 135 -14.00 3.55 9.10
CA ILE A 135 -14.29 5.00 9.00
C ILE A 135 -13.17 5.80 9.68
N THR A 136 -12.81 5.44 10.91
CA THR A 136 -11.73 6.10 11.66
C THR A 136 -10.40 5.99 10.92
N PHE A 137 -10.11 4.81 10.35
CA PHE A 137 -8.91 4.60 9.54
C PHE A 137 -8.92 5.48 8.28
N MET A 138 -10.04 5.59 7.58
CA MET A 138 -10.18 6.44 6.41
C MET A 138 -9.99 7.93 6.74
N GLU A 139 -10.56 8.40 7.85
CA GLU A 139 -10.43 9.78 8.32
C GLU A 139 -8.99 10.11 8.72
N ALA A 140 -8.26 9.17 9.32
CA ALA A 140 -6.85 9.34 9.67
C ALA A 140 -5.91 9.42 8.46
N LEU A 141 -6.37 9.08 7.26
CA LEU A 141 -5.60 9.13 6.02
C LEU A 141 -5.83 10.43 5.21
N GLN A 142 -6.75 11.29 5.64
CA GLN A 142 -7.06 12.60 5.05
C GLN A 142 -6.22 13.71 5.68
#